data_AF-A0A6J6I5S5-F1
#
_entry.id   AF-A0A6J6I5S5-F1
#
_cell.length_a   1.000
_cell.length_b   1.000
_cell.length_c   1.000
_cell.angle_alpha   90.00
_cell.angle_beta   90.00
_cell.angle_gamma   90.00
#
_symmetry.space_group_name_H-M   'P 1'
#
loop_
_entity.id
_entity.type
_entity.pdbx_description
1 polymer ?
#
loop_
_entity_poly.entity_id
_entity_poly.type
_entity_poly.pdbx_seq_one_letter_code
_entity_poly.pdbx_strand_id
1 'polypeptide(L)'
;MKNSQRRELTQQMGRTTGGYELVFSPLLLAVIGYGLDRLFGTVPVLTITFGLLGLVGAVTKIYFTYRSEMEHHEANGPWAQR
;
A
#
# COMPACT_ATOMS: atom_id res chain seq x y z
N MET A 1 14.81 29.84 -8.87
CA MET A 1 14.20 28.93 -7.87
C MET A 1 15.21 27.83 -7.57
N LYS A 2 15.61 27.68 -6.30
CA LYS A 2 16.72 26.80 -5.85
C LYS A 2 16.40 25.32 -6.12
N ASN A 3 17.35 24.57 -6.67
CA ASN A 3 17.22 23.13 -6.97
C ASN A 3 16.76 22.26 -5.78
N SER A 4 16.99 22.72 -4.54
CA SER A 4 16.54 22.07 -3.31
C SER A 4 15.02 22.01 -3.18
N GLN A 5 14.30 23.08 -3.52
CA GLN A 5 12.83 23.10 -3.50
C GLN A 5 12.23 22.10 -4.50
N ARG A 6 12.85 21.94 -5.67
CA ARG A 6 12.39 20.94 -6.66
C ARG A 6 12.56 19.52 -6.13
N ARG A 7 13.67 19.21 -5.46
CA ARG A 7 13.90 17.89 -4.83
C ARG A 7 12.90 17.63 -3.71
N GLU A 8 12.65 18.60 -2.84
CA GLU A 8 11.63 18.47 -1.78
C GLU A 8 10.23 18.24 -2.35
N LEU A 9 9.83 18.98 -3.39
CA LEU A 9 8.53 18.79 -4.05
C LEU A 9 8.41 17.41 -4.68
N THR A 10 9.44 16.93 -5.39
CA THR A 10 9.45 15.57 -5.98
C THR A 10 9.41 14.49 -4.88
N GLN A 11 10.12 14.69 -3.77
CA GLN A 11 10.19 13.75 -2.66
C GLN A 11 8.89 13.73 -1.83
N GLN A 12 8.22 14.87 -1.69
CA GLN A 12 6.88 14.99 -1.10
C GLN A 12 5.80 14.36 -1.98
N MET A 13 5.87 14.56 -3.31
CA MET A 13 4.96 13.90 -4.26
C MET A 13 5.06 12.37 -4.18
N GLY A 14 6.27 11.82 -3.98
CA GLY A 14 6.45 10.37 -3.80
C GLY A 14 5.82 9.80 -2.52
N ARG A 15 5.75 10.59 -1.43
CA ARG A 15 5.14 10.15 -0.15
C ARG A 15 3.61 10.13 -0.20
N THR A 16 2.98 11.04 -0.95
CA THR A 16 1.51 11.17 -0.99
C THR A 16 0.81 10.04 -1.77
N THR A 17 1.52 9.36 -2.67
CA THR A 17 0.93 8.31 -3.54
C THR A 17 0.57 7.03 -2.77
N GLY A 18 1.08 6.82 -1.55
CA GLY A 18 0.91 5.57 -0.81
C GLY A 18 -0.54 5.15 -0.56
N GLY A 19 -1.46 6.12 -0.44
CA GLY A 19 -2.89 5.85 -0.19
C GLY A 19 -3.62 5.22 -1.37
N TYR A 20 -3.20 5.51 -2.60
CA TYR A 20 -3.85 4.94 -3.80
C TYR A 20 -3.64 3.44 -3.88
N GLU A 21 -2.44 2.97 -3.55
CA GLU A 21 -2.09 1.55 -3.63
C GLU A 21 -2.92 0.69 -2.68
N LEU A 22 -3.30 1.24 -1.52
CA LEU A 22 -4.15 0.56 -0.53
C LEU A 22 -5.57 0.29 -1.03
N VAL A 23 -6.06 1.12 -1.95
CA VAL A 23 -7.39 0.96 -2.55
C VAL A 23 -7.30 0.24 -3.89
N PHE A 24 -6.32 0.61 -4.72
CA PHE A 24 -6.14 0.04 -6.06
C PHE A 24 -5.78 -1.44 -6.04
N SER A 25 -4.93 -1.90 -5.11
CA SER A 25 -4.56 -3.32 -5.04
C SER A 25 -5.75 -4.25 -4.76
N PRO A 26 -6.57 -4.04 -3.69
CA PRO A 26 -7.76 -4.85 -3.48
C PRO A 26 -8.83 -4.65 -4.55
N LEU A 27 -8.98 -3.43 -5.07
CA LEU A 27 -9.95 -3.14 -6.14
C LEU A 27 -9.61 -3.92 -7.42
N LEU A 28 -8.35 -3.90 -7.85
CA LEU A 28 -7.91 -4.65 -9.03
C LEU A 28 -8.10 -6.16 -8.85
N LEU A 29 -7.74 -6.69 -7.68
CA LEU A 29 -7.96 -8.11 -7.37
C LEU A 29 -9.45 -8.48 -7.39
N ALA A 30 -10.33 -7.64 -6.83
CA ALA A 30 -11.77 -7.85 -6.87
C ALA A 30 -12.32 -7.82 -8.30
N VAL A 31 -11.86 -6.89 -9.14
CA VAL A 31 -12.26 -6.80 -10.56
C VAL A 31 -11.82 -8.05 -11.33
N ILE A 32 -10.61 -8.55 -11.08
CA ILE A 32 -10.12 -9.81 -11.67
C ILE A 32 -10.99 -10.99 -11.21
N GLY A 33 -11.30 -11.07 -9.91
CA GLY A 33 -12.18 -12.08 -9.35
C GLY A 33 -13.58 -12.08 -9.98
N TYR A 34 -14.15 -10.89 -10.22
CA TYR A 34 -15.44 -10.74 -10.89
C TYR A 34 -15.43 -11.21 -12.34
N GLY A 35 -14.36 -10.93 -13.08
CA GLY A 35 -14.17 -11.45 -14.44
C GLY A 35 -14.12 -12.98 -14.48
N LEU A 36 -13.43 -13.59 -13.51
CA LEU A 36 -13.34 -15.04 -13.38
C LEU A 36 -14.68 -15.66 -12.98
N ASP A 37 -15.37 -15.12 -11.99
CA ASP A 37 -16.70 -15.59 -11.58
C ASP A 37 -17.71 -15.56 -12.74
N ARG A 38 -17.66 -14.50 -13.59
CA ARG A 38 -18.49 -14.41 -14.80
C ARG A 38 -18.14 -15.46 -15.85
N LEU A 39 -16.89 -15.88 -15.95
CA LEU A 39 -16.43 -16.87 -16.93
C LEU A 39 -16.78 -18.30 -16.49
N PHE A 40 -16.70 -18.60 -15.20
CA PHE A 40 -16.94 -19.93 -14.64
C PHE A 40 -18.38 -20.15 -14.16
N GLY A 41 -19.23 -19.12 -14.17
CA GLY A 41 -20.63 -19.21 -13.76
C GLY A 41 -20.82 -19.48 -12.27
N THR A 42 -19.75 -19.40 -11.49
CA THR A 42 -19.77 -19.51 -10.04
C THR A 42 -20.30 -18.20 -9.45
N VAL A 43 -21.30 -18.31 -8.56
CA VAL A 43 -21.72 -17.29 -7.56
C VAL A 43 -20.47 -16.56 -7.03
N PRO A 44 -20.46 -15.25 -6.66
CA PRO A 44 -19.25 -14.39 -6.65
C PRO A 44 -18.23 -14.70 -5.53
N VAL A 45 -17.76 -15.94 -5.48
CA VAL A 45 -16.89 -16.51 -4.46
C VAL A 45 -15.45 -16.10 -4.74
N LEU A 46 -15.01 -16.11 -6.02
CA LEU A 46 -13.66 -15.67 -6.35
C LEU A 46 -13.49 -14.17 -6.12
N THR A 47 -14.50 -13.36 -6.47
CA THR A 47 -14.54 -11.92 -6.19
C THR A 47 -14.35 -11.63 -4.71
N ILE A 48 -15.10 -12.32 -3.84
CA ILE A 48 -14.99 -12.15 -2.38
C ILE A 48 -13.62 -12.60 -1.89
N THR A 49 -13.14 -13.76 -2.35
CA THR A 49 -11.84 -14.30 -1.93
C THR A 49 -10.70 -13.39 -2.34
N PHE A 50 -10.66 -12.93 -3.60
CA PHE A 50 -9.64 -12.01 -4.09
C PHE A 50 -9.73 -10.63 -3.45
N GLY A 51 -10.95 -10.14 -3.20
CA GLY A 51 -11.16 -8.89 -2.44
C GLY A 51 -10.59 -8.98 -1.02
N LEU A 52 -10.86 -10.08 -0.30
CA LEU A 52 -10.31 -10.34 1.03
C LEU A 52 -8.79 -10.48 1.01
N LEU A 53 -8.22 -11.21 0.05
CA LEU A 53 -6.78 -11.32 -0.10
C LEU A 53 -6.12 -9.97 -0.38
N GLY A 54 -6.73 -9.15 -1.24
CA GLY A 54 -6.25 -7.80 -1.50
C GLY A 54 -6.30 -6.90 -0.27
N LEU A 55 -7.37 -7.01 0.53
CA LEU A 55 -7.52 -6.27 1.79
C LEU A 55 -6.43 -6.69 2.80
N VAL A 56 -6.23 -8.00 3.00
CA VAL A 56 -5.18 -8.54 3.88
C VAL A 56 -3.80 -8.07 3.41
N GLY A 57 -3.52 -8.08 2.11
CA GLY A 57 -2.29 -7.58 1.54
C GLY A 57 -2.05 -6.10 1.82
N ALA A 58 -3.09 -5.26 1.64
CA ALA A 58 -3.02 -3.83 1.93
C ALA A 58 -2.74 -3.55 3.41
N VAL A 59 -3.44 -4.23 4.32
CA VAL A 59 -3.22 -4.11 5.77
C VAL A 59 -1.80 -4.55 6.16
N THR A 60 -1.35 -5.68 5.61
CA THR A 60 -0.01 -6.21 5.85
C THR A 60 1.06 -5.22 5.41
N LYS A 61 0.90 -4.60 4.22
CA LYS A 61 1.80 -3.57 3.72
C LYS A 61 1.88 -2.38 4.68
N ILE A 62 0.74 -1.84 5.12
CA ILE A 62 0.70 -0.72 6.08
C ILE A 62 1.51 -1.07 7.33
N TYR A 63 1.27 -2.26 7.89
CA TYR A 63 1.93 -2.71 9.11
C TYR A 63 3.46 -2.78 8.94
N PHE A 64 3.95 -3.39 7.87
CA PHE A 64 5.40 -3.49 7.61
C PHE A 64 6.03 -2.14 7.28
N THR A 65 5.36 -1.29 6.49
CA THR A 65 5.86 0.06 6.20
C THR A 65 6.01 0.87 7.49
N TYR A 66 4.97 0.86 8.34
CA TYR A 66 5.02 1.55 9.63
C TYR A 66 6.16 1.03 10.51
N ARG A 67 6.31 -0.30 10.62
CA ARG A 67 7.40 -0.90 11.40
C ARG A 67 8.78 -0.47 10.88
N SER A 68 8.97 -0.51 9.56
CA SER A 68 10.25 -0.09 8.95
C SER A 68 10.57 1.39 9.18
N GLU A 69 9.56 2.26 9.13
CA GLU A 69 9.72 3.68 9.45
C GLU A 69 10.09 3.88 10.92
N MET A 70 9.44 3.13 11.83
CA MET A 70 9.75 3.20 13.26
C MET A 70 11.16 2.72 13.59
N GLU A 71 11.61 1.61 12.99
CA GLU A 71 12.99 1.13 13.14
C GLU A 71 14.01 2.18 12.65
N HIS A 72 13.71 2.89 11.54
CA HIS A 72 14.53 4.01 11.08
C HIS A 72 14.52 5.22 12.03
N HIS A 73 13.39 5.50 12.69
CA HIS A 73 13.28 6.57 13.66
C HIS A 73 13.98 6.24 14.98
N GLU A 74 13.91 4.99 15.45
CA GLU A 74 14.62 4.52 16.63
C GLU A 74 16.14 4.58 16.44
N ALA A 75 16.64 4.13 15.29
CA ALA A 75 18.08 4.14 14.98
C ALA A 75 18.68 5.56 14.90
N ASN A 76 17.88 6.56 14.55
CA ASN A 76 18.32 7.96 14.42
C ASN A 76 17.86 8.84 15.61
N GLY A 77 17.29 8.23 16.65
CA GLY A 77 16.76 8.94 17.80
C GLY A 77 17.87 9.48 18.71
N PRO A 78 17.70 10.66 19.34
CA PRO A 78 18.66 11.20 20.30
C PRO A 78 18.87 10.30 21.54
N TRP A 79 17.95 9.37 21.80
CA TRP A 79 18.04 8.37 22.86
C TRP A 79 18.94 7.16 22.50
N ALA A 80 19.22 6.92 21.21
CA ALA A 80 20.11 5.85 20.75
C ALA A 80 21.61 6.25 20.79
N GLN A 81 21.92 7.52 21.02
CA GLN A 81 23.27 8.08 21.03
C GLN A 81 23.98 8.02 22.41
N ARG A 82 23.59 7.10 23.31
CA ARG A 82 24.26 6.90 24.61
C ARG A 82 25.10 5.64 24.65
#